data_AF-A0A843KY68-F1
#
_entry.id   AF-A0A843KY68-F1
#
_cell.length_a   1.000
_cell.length_b   1.000
_cell.length_c   1.000
_cell.angle_alpha   90.00
_cell.angle_beta   90.00
_cell.angle_gamma   90.00
#
_symmetry.space_group_name_H-M   'P 1'
#
loop_
_entity.id
_entity.type
_entity.pdbx_description
1 polymer ?
#
loop_
_entity_poly.entity_id
_entity_poly.type
_entity_poly.pdbx_seq_one_letter_code
_entity_poly.pdbx_strand_id
1 'polypeptide(L)'
;MKENLLVTIARAHAEGKTEELNFLAKEIAPGLEAQVKKSFEQGGVRQLMLDLALKNYEARDILLDYNLINADQADRIRGLNRPKKLEPYDSFLEEGRKLTSKALKKEIRELGQIFFLTGQDIKEIYNISRYVSAISLINKAFSKPVSERLKDYILAELGKGRDIYEIANLTQRSVPYIRTKLVEYGLDLDSIKTQLENKYSISDERITKRVKEMRRLALEGKSLPSIGKEVGVSRQRAKQVIDFLGIHDAWKLAREIDKGNVLSPEALEKRNAVENLLDLLKTRKSKLEEALEPRDREALHAAEKYYSSPHRRFTLEDYYSIFRTYFESKERGDIHFKDLGRKTGKRYNSVSRILRSQGYETENKAPRLPKEKKDILRASPLTAVDIKYLFNCPSPQIFANRNIKRCIARFGRRKTWEFLTYRKASEIYEATDAGFSVQEVKELIGSSETLINYALENRPAIARPISETIRKFCGLDSYEKPYLTTELKSKMVQRCEH
;
A
#
# COMPACT_ATOMS: atom_id res chain seq x y z
N MET A 1 -26.14 7.98 17.87
CA MET A 1 -26.30 9.42 18.16
C MET A 1 -25.30 9.91 19.20
N LYS A 2 -25.23 9.31 20.41
CA LYS A 2 -24.24 9.68 21.45
C LYS A 2 -22.76 9.58 21.00
N GLU A 3 -22.38 8.54 20.24
CA GLU A 3 -20.99 8.37 19.80
C GLU A 3 -20.54 9.41 18.77
N ASN A 4 -21.37 9.73 17.76
CA ASN A 4 -21.05 10.77 16.77
C ASN A 4 -20.94 12.16 17.39
N LEU A 5 -21.77 12.45 18.40
CA LEU A 5 -21.69 13.71 19.13
C LEU A 5 -20.37 13.82 19.91
N LEU A 6 -19.92 12.71 20.52
CA LEU A 6 -18.65 12.67 21.25
C LEU A 6 -17.43 12.79 20.33
N VAL A 7 -17.48 12.23 19.10
CA VAL A 7 -16.46 12.44 18.06
C VAL A 7 -16.42 13.91 17.62
N THR A 8 -17.59 14.54 17.49
CA THR A 8 -17.70 15.95 17.11
C THR A 8 -17.12 16.88 18.19
N ILE A 9 -17.42 16.60 19.47
CA ILE A 9 -16.84 17.30 20.62
C ILE A 9 -15.33 17.11 20.69
N ALA A 10 -14.82 15.89 20.47
CA ALA A 10 -13.40 15.59 20.43
C ALA A 10 -12.66 16.39 19.35
N ARG A 11 -13.25 16.50 18.14
CA ARG A 11 -12.69 17.27 17.03
C ARG A 11 -12.71 18.78 17.31
N ALA A 12 -13.84 19.33 17.79
CA ALA A 12 -13.94 20.74 18.15
C ALA A 12 -12.94 21.13 19.26
N HIS A 13 -12.70 20.25 20.23
CA HIS A 13 -11.67 20.44 21.26
C HIS A 13 -10.24 20.37 20.72
N ALA A 14 -9.94 19.38 19.86
CA ALA A 14 -8.63 19.27 19.20
C ALA A 14 -8.30 20.50 18.34
N GLU A 15 -9.31 21.13 17.77
CA GLU A 15 -9.21 22.32 16.92
C GLU A 15 -9.27 23.64 17.71
N GLY A 16 -9.45 23.60 19.03
CA GLY A 16 -9.48 24.81 19.89
C GLY A 16 -10.75 25.66 19.73
N LYS A 17 -11.85 25.11 19.22
CA LYS A 17 -13.10 25.84 18.94
C LYS A 17 -14.01 25.91 20.17
N THR A 18 -13.70 26.83 21.08
CA THR A 18 -14.39 26.99 22.37
C THR A 18 -15.87 27.37 22.25
N GLU A 19 -16.27 28.16 21.25
CA GLU A 19 -17.66 28.53 21.02
C GLU A 19 -18.53 27.36 20.54
N GLU A 20 -17.99 26.53 19.66
CA GLU A 20 -18.65 25.33 19.12
C GLU A 20 -18.83 24.27 20.22
N LEU A 21 -17.85 24.15 21.13
CA LEU A 21 -17.96 23.32 22.33
C LEU A 21 -19.05 23.80 23.30
N ASN A 22 -19.16 25.11 23.52
CA ASN A 22 -20.18 25.69 24.39
C ASN A 22 -21.59 25.51 23.82
N PHE A 23 -21.73 25.58 22.50
CA PHE A 23 -22.98 25.28 21.80
C PHE A 23 -23.36 23.80 21.93
N LEU A 24 -22.43 22.89 21.66
CA LEU A 24 -22.65 21.43 21.77
C LEU A 24 -22.95 20.98 23.20
N ALA A 25 -22.41 21.66 24.22
CA ALA A 25 -22.71 21.36 25.63
C ALA A 25 -24.15 21.72 26.02
N LYS A 26 -24.72 22.78 25.44
CA LYS A 26 -26.10 23.23 25.71
C LYS A 26 -27.18 22.36 25.05
N GLU A 27 -26.86 21.71 23.93
CA GLU A 27 -27.79 20.82 23.21
C GLU A 27 -27.92 19.42 23.85
N ILE A 28 -27.02 19.07 24.78
CA ILE A 28 -27.07 17.78 25.47
C ILE A 28 -28.01 17.89 26.69
N ALA A 29 -28.93 16.94 26.82
CA ALA A 29 -29.93 16.86 27.90
C ALA A 29 -29.38 17.35 29.26
N PRO A 30 -30.10 18.20 30.02
CA PRO A 30 -29.59 18.98 31.16
C PRO A 30 -28.82 18.19 32.25
N GLY A 31 -29.03 16.89 32.37
CA GLY A 31 -28.31 16.03 33.32
C GLY A 31 -26.86 15.68 32.91
N LEU A 32 -26.51 15.78 31.63
CA LEU A 32 -25.16 15.51 31.13
C LEU A 32 -24.28 16.76 31.08
N GLU A 33 -24.86 17.96 31.00
CA GLU A 33 -24.12 19.23 30.97
C GLU A 33 -23.25 19.39 32.22
N ALA A 34 -23.80 19.13 33.41
CA ALA A 34 -23.06 19.18 34.67
C ALA A 34 -21.93 18.12 34.74
N GLN A 35 -22.14 16.94 34.15
CA GLN A 35 -21.17 15.85 34.14
C GLN A 35 -20.03 16.12 33.16
N VAL A 36 -20.33 16.73 32.01
CA VAL A 36 -19.36 17.15 31.00
C VAL A 36 -18.57 18.36 31.49
N LYS A 37 -19.21 19.40 32.06
CA LYS A 37 -18.51 20.55 32.68
C LYS A 37 -17.58 20.12 33.81
N LYS A 38 -18.06 19.29 34.74
CA LYS A 38 -17.24 18.76 35.83
C LYS A 38 -16.07 17.91 35.32
N SER A 39 -16.27 17.15 34.25
CA SER A 39 -15.20 16.38 33.59
C SER A 39 -14.22 17.27 32.81
N PHE A 40 -14.66 18.42 32.29
CA PHE A 40 -13.80 19.43 31.66
C PHE A 40 -12.89 20.11 32.69
N GLU A 41 -13.44 20.51 33.83
CA GLU A 41 -12.71 21.18 34.91
C GLU A 41 -11.73 20.23 35.65
N GLN A 42 -11.98 18.92 35.63
CA GLN A 42 -11.18 17.90 36.33
C GLN A 42 -10.25 17.07 35.42
N GLY A 43 -10.10 17.42 34.13
CA GLY A 43 -9.28 16.66 33.18
C GLY A 43 -9.87 15.31 32.72
N GLY A 44 -11.13 15.02 33.07
CA GLY A 44 -11.88 13.80 32.73
C GLY A 44 -12.28 13.65 31.26
N VAL A 45 -12.32 14.74 30.48
CA VAL A 45 -12.55 14.68 29.02
C VAL A 45 -11.51 13.81 28.31
N ARG A 46 -10.27 13.84 28.82
CA ARG A 46 -9.17 13.03 28.28
C ARG A 46 -9.40 11.53 28.51
N GLN A 47 -9.95 11.15 29.67
CA GLN A 47 -10.30 9.76 29.99
C GLN A 47 -11.52 9.29 29.19
N LEU A 48 -12.54 10.15 29.05
CA LEU A 48 -13.71 9.87 28.23
C LEU A 48 -13.35 9.66 26.76
N MET A 49 -12.43 10.49 26.22
CA MET A 49 -11.89 10.31 24.87
C MET A 49 -11.06 9.04 24.73
N LEU A 50 -10.29 8.65 25.74
CA LEU A 50 -9.57 7.38 25.76
C LEU A 50 -10.55 6.18 25.70
N ASP A 51 -11.59 6.20 26.52
CA ASP A 51 -12.60 5.14 26.57
C ASP A 51 -13.40 5.02 25.26
N LEU A 52 -13.61 6.15 24.57
CA LEU A 52 -14.17 6.21 23.21
C LEU A 52 -13.20 5.69 22.14
N ALA A 53 -11.93 6.05 22.20
CA ALA A 53 -10.91 5.59 21.25
C ALA A 53 -10.64 4.08 21.35
N LEU A 54 -10.94 3.46 22.49
CA LEU A 54 -10.95 2.00 22.65
C LEU A 54 -12.12 1.32 21.91
N LYS A 55 -13.19 2.05 21.61
CA LYS A 55 -14.44 1.53 21.01
C LYS A 55 -14.68 2.01 19.57
N ASN A 56 -14.08 3.14 19.17
CA ASN A 56 -14.31 3.80 17.90
C ASN A 56 -12.98 4.18 17.22
N TYR A 57 -12.81 3.72 15.97
CA TYR A 57 -11.56 3.86 15.21
C TYR A 57 -11.27 5.32 14.81
N GLU A 58 -12.31 6.13 14.56
CA GLU A 58 -12.14 7.53 14.13
C GLU A 58 -11.71 8.43 15.29
N ALA A 59 -12.26 8.19 16.49
CA ALA A 59 -11.81 8.87 17.71
C ALA A 59 -10.34 8.54 18.05
N ARG A 60 -9.89 7.33 17.70
CA ARG A 60 -8.52 6.85 17.92
C ARG A 60 -7.50 7.56 17.05
N ASP A 61 -7.79 7.72 15.76
CA ASP A 61 -6.91 8.42 14.83
C ASP A 61 -6.79 9.89 15.18
N ILE A 62 -7.90 10.54 15.59
CA ILE A 62 -7.89 11.93 16.07
C ILE A 62 -6.98 12.10 17.30
N LEU A 63 -7.02 11.19 18.28
CA LEU A 63 -6.16 11.29 19.46
C LEU A 63 -4.67 11.12 19.14
N LEU A 64 -4.35 10.25 18.17
CA LEU A 64 -2.98 10.00 17.74
C LEU A 64 -2.42 11.14 16.88
N ASP A 65 -3.21 11.67 15.96
CA ASP A 65 -2.78 12.70 15.00
C ASP A 65 -2.55 14.06 15.67
N TYR A 66 -3.30 14.35 16.74
CA TYR A 66 -3.19 15.62 17.48
C TYR A 66 -2.34 15.52 18.76
N ASN A 67 -1.63 14.40 19.00
CA ASN A 67 -0.81 14.16 20.21
C ASN A 67 -1.56 14.43 21.53
N LEU A 68 -2.86 14.11 21.57
CA LEU A 68 -3.72 14.42 22.72
C LEU A 68 -3.56 13.43 23.88
N ILE A 69 -2.75 12.39 23.70
CA ILE A 69 -2.45 11.33 24.67
C ILE A 69 -0.94 11.19 24.85
N ASN A 70 -0.50 10.68 26.01
CA ASN A 70 0.92 10.47 26.25
C ASN A 70 1.46 9.21 25.51
N ALA A 71 2.79 9.05 25.49
CA ALA A 71 3.45 7.98 24.75
C ALA A 71 2.98 6.57 25.16
N ASP A 72 2.82 6.33 26.47
CA ASP A 72 2.36 5.03 26.99
C ASP A 72 0.92 4.72 26.57
N GLN A 73 0.04 5.72 26.54
CA GLN A 73 -1.33 5.59 26.07
C GLN A 73 -1.38 5.38 24.55
N ALA A 74 -0.54 6.09 23.79
CA ALA A 74 -0.43 5.93 22.35
C ALA A 74 0.04 4.51 21.98
N ASP A 75 0.98 3.94 22.74
CA ASP A 75 1.48 2.58 22.51
C ASP A 75 0.46 1.50 22.90
N ARG A 76 -0.30 1.68 24.00
CA ARG A 76 -1.45 0.82 24.32
C ARG A 76 -2.50 0.86 23.22
N ILE A 77 -2.82 2.06 22.74
CA ILE A 77 -3.76 2.24 21.65
C ILE A 77 -3.22 1.56 20.40
N ARG A 78 -1.99 1.82 19.94
CA ARG A 78 -1.37 1.15 18.76
C ARG A 78 -1.30 -0.37 18.90
N GLY A 79 -1.10 -0.91 20.10
CA GLY A 79 -1.10 -2.34 20.39
C GLY A 79 -2.41 -3.06 20.06
N LEU A 80 -3.52 -2.33 19.98
CA LEU A 80 -4.83 -2.85 19.55
C LEU A 80 -4.92 -3.08 18.02
N ASN A 81 -3.93 -2.66 17.21
CA ASN A 81 -3.83 -2.98 15.78
C ASN A 81 -3.34 -4.40 15.46
N ARG A 82 -3.54 -5.37 16.37
CA ARG A 82 -3.50 -6.76 15.91
C ARG A 82 -4.79 -7.03 15.14
N PRO A 83 -4.74 -7.32 13.82
CA PRO A 83 -5.93 -7.73 13.10
C PRO A 83 -6.60 -8.88 13.86
N LYS A 84 -7.94 -8.93 13.85
CA LYS A 84 -8.71 -10.06 14.39
C LYS A 84 -8.02 -11.36 13.95
N LYS A 85 -7.49 -12.07 14.93
CA LYS A 85 -6.78 -13.34 14.77
C LYS A 85 -7.64 -14.31 13.98
N LEU A 86 -6.99 -15.08 13.10
CA LEU A 86 -7.53 -16.24 12.42
C LEU A 86 -8.01 -17.27 13.46
N GLU A 87 -9.32 -17.35 13.74
CA GLU A 87 -9.88 -18.38 14.63
C GLU A 87 -9.62 -19.83 14.17
N PRO A 88 -9.55 -20.18 12.87
CA PRO A 88 -9.19 -21.56 12.47
C PRO A 88 -7.73 -21.91 12.77
N TYR A 89 -6.86 -20.91 12.84
CA TYR A 89 -5.42 -21.09 13.03
C TYR A 89 -5.07 -21.27 14.51
N ASP A 90 -5.77 -20.55 15.40
CA ASP A 90 -5.59 -20.67 16.85
C ASP A 90 -6.18 -22.00 17.39
N SER A 91 -7.26 -22.54 16.81
CA SER A 91 -7.81 -23.85 17.24
C SER A 91 -6.92 -25.03 16.85
N PHE A 92 -6.38 -25.03 15.63
CA PHE A 92 -5.46 -26.06 15.13
C PHE A 92 -4.12 -26.04 15.88
N LEU A 93 -3.62 -24.84 16.21
CA LEU A 93 -2.47 -24.67 17.08
C LEU A 93 -2.75 -25.05 18.54
N GLU A 94 -3.95 -24.80 19.06
CA GLU A 94 -4.33 -25.22 20.41
C GLU A 94 -4.43 -26.74 20.55
N GLU A 95 -5.01 -27.43 19.57
CA GLU A 95 -5.17 -28.87 19.58
C GLU A 95 -3.81 -29.58 19.42
N GLY A 96 -2.96 -29.07 18.52
CA GLY A 96 -1.55 -29.49 18.40
C GLY A 96 -0.73 -29.19 19.66
N ARG A 97 -0.96 -28.05 20.33
CA ARG A 97 -0.31 -27.69 21.61
C ARG A 97 -0.77 -28.57 22.78
N LYS A 98 -2.04 -29.00 22.81
CA LYS A 98 -2.59 -29.85 23.88
C LYS A 98 -2.04 -31.28 23.80
N LEU A 99 -1.93 -31.85 22.59
CA LEU A 99 -1.40 -33.21 22.37
C LEU A 99 0.12 -33.30 22.62
N THR A 100 0.91 -32.31 22.20
CA THR A 100 2.37 -32.31 22.41
C THR A 100 2.80 -31.91 23.82
N SER A 101 2.01 -31.08 24.52
CA SER A 101 2.33 -30.60 25.87
C SER A 101 2.40 -31.71 26.92
N LYS A 102 1.51 -32.72 26.88
CA LYS A 102 1.46 -33.75 27.93
C LYS A 102 2.60 -34.75 27.83
N ALA A 103 2.88 -35.26 26.62
CA ALA A 103 3.97 -36.21 26.38
C ALA A 103 5.34 -35.57 26.61
N LEU A 104 5.57 -34.37 26.05
CA LEU A 104 6.83 -33.65 26.18
C LEU A 104 7.12 -33.21 27.63
N LYS A 105 6.09 -32.82 28.41
CA LYS A 105 6.27 -32.53 29.84
C LYS A 105 6.65 -33.77 30.65
N LYS A 106 6.13 -34.94 30.29
CA LYS A 106 6.46 -36.20 30.96
C LYS A 106 7.93 -36.56 30.70
N GLU A 107 8.33 -36.54 29.44
CA GLU A 107 9.68 -36.89 28.99
C GLU A 107 10.76 -35.94 29.54
N ILE A 108 10.51 -34.62 29.53
CA ILE A 108 11.46 -33.63 30.10
C ILE A 108 11.53 -33.73 31.63
N ARG A 109 10.45 -34.15 32.29
CA ARG A 109 10.44 -34.36 33.74
C ARG A 109 11.19 -35.64 34.13
N GLU A 110 11.06 -36.70 33.33
CA GLU A 110 11.84 -37.94 33.49
C GLU A 110 13.34 -37.69 33.24
N LEU A 111 13.69 -36.94 32.19
CA LEU A 111 15.07 -36.50 31.95
C LEU A 111 15.60 -35.58 33.06
N GLY A 112 14.78 -34.66 33.56
CA GLY A 112 15.14 -33.79 34.68
C GLY A 112 15.43 -34.55 35.97
N GLN A 113 14.74 -35.67 36.22
CA GLN A 113 15.02 -36.56 37.35
C GLN A 113 16.33 -37.33 37.18
N ILE A 114 16.65 -37.75 35.95
CA ILE A 114 17.91 -38.46 35.63
C ILE A 114 19.12 -37.51 35.75
N PHE A 115 18.96 -36.25 35.37
CA PHE A 115 20.05 -35.26 35.32
C PHE A 115 20.05 -34.25 36.47
N PHE A 116 19.27 -34.49 37.54
CA PHE A 116 19.14 -33.61 38.72
C PHE A 116 18.85 -32.13 38.39
N LEU A 117 18.05 -31.88 37.35
CA LEU A 117 17.74 -30.53 36.90
C LEU A 117 16.75 -29.85 37.85
N THR A 118 16.96 -28.57 38.14
CA THR A 118 16.05 -27.83 39.01
C THR A 118 14.71 -27.59 38.29
N GLY A 119 13.65 -27.30 39.06
CA GLY A 119 12.33 -27.00 38.49
C GLY A 119 12.34 -25.82 37.50
N GLN A 120 13.32 -24.93 37.60
CA GLN A 120 13.50 -23.80 36.70
C GLN A 120 14.19 -24.21 35.39
N ASP A 121 15.21 -25.08 35.44
CA ASP A 121 15.87 -25.64 34.26
C ASP A 121 14.90 -26.48 33.41
N ILE A 122 14.08 -27.29 34.06
CA ILE A 122 13.02 -28.09 33.42
C ILE A 122 12.03 -27.19 32.68
N LYS A 123 11.70 -26.03 33.26
CA LYS A 123 10.77 -25.06 32.67
C LYS A 123 11.37 -24.35 31.45
N GLU A 124 12.67 -24.01 31.50
CA GLU A 124 13.38 -23.42 30.37
C GLU A 124 13.58 -24.41 29.22
N ILE A 125 14.01 -25.64 29.51
CA ILE A 125 14.15 -26.72 28.52
C ILE A 125 12.80 -27.03 27.87
N TYR A 126 11.71 -27.04 28.64
CA TYR A 126 10.36 -27.19 28.10
C TYR A 126 9.98 -26.05 27.15
N ASN A 127 10.29 -24.80 27.50
CA ASN A 127 9.99 -23.64 26.66
C ASN A 127 10.82 -23.65 25.36
N ILE A 128 12.10 -24.00 25.43
CA ILE A 128 12.99 -24.13 24.28
C ILE A 128 12.54 -25.28 23.38
N SER A 129 12.28 -26.46 23.93
CA SER A 129 11.82 -27.65 23.18
C SER A 129 10.47 -27.42 22.50
N ARG A 130 9.58 -26.66 23.16
CA ARG A 130 8.29 -26.26 22.58
C ARG A 130 8.47 -25.27 21.43
N TYR A 131 9.46 -24.39 21.51
CA TYR A 131 9.79 -23.44 20.44
C TYR A 131 10.44 -24.17 19.24
N VAL A 132 11.37 -25.08 19.50
CA VAL A 132 12.05 -25.90 18.47
C VAL A 132 11.07 -26.86 17.79
N SER A 133 10.17 -27.51 18.54
CA SER A 133 9.14 -28.38 17.96
C SER A 133 8.13 -27.60 17.12
N ALA A 134 7.76 -26.39 17.55
CA ALA A 134 6.90 -25.50 16.76
C ALA A 134 7.61 -25.05 15.46
N ILE A 135 8.90 -24.72 15.52
CA ILE A 135 9.69 -24.36 14.33
C ILE A 135 9.88 -25.56 13.39
N SER A 136 10.09 -26.77 13.92
CA SER A 136 10.14 -28.02 13.15
C SER A 136 8.83 -28.30 12.42
N LEU A 137 7.69 -28.18 13.12
CA LEU A 137 6.36 -28.35 12.53
C LEU A 137 6.03 -27.25 11.51
N ILE A 138 6.43 -26.01 11.77
CA ILE A 138 6.32 -24.89 10.83
C ILE A 138 7.20 -25.18 9.61
N ASN A 139 8.46 -25.54 9.76
CA ASN A 139 9.35 -25.84 8.63
C ASN A 139 8.85 -27.05 7.82
N LYS A 140 8.29 -28.08 8.48
CA LYS A 140 7.67 -29.23 7.81
C LYS A 140 6.38 -28.83 7.08
N ALA A 141 5.54 -27.97 7.67
CA ALA A 141 4.30 -27.45 7.09
C ALA A 141 4.50 -26.33 6.05
N PHE A 142 5.70 -25.75 5.95
CA PHE A 142 6.07 -24.71 4.98
C PHE A 142 7.13 -25.20 3.96
N SER A 143 7.53 -26.48 4.02
CA SER A 143 8.43 -27.10 3.04
C SER A 143 7.83 -27.21 1.64
N LYS A 144 6.50 -27.26 1.55
CA LYS A 144 5.77 -27.27 0.28
C LYS A 144 5.39 -25.85 -0.18
N PRO A 145 5.53 -25.53 -1.48
CA PRO A 145 5.00 -24.29 -2.06
C PRO A 145 3.53 -24.07 -1.68
N VAL A 146 3.11 -22.81 -1.58
CA VAL A 146 1.72 -22.45 -1.25
C VAL A 146 0.70 -23.11 -2.20
N SER A 147 1.07 -23.30 -3.47
CA SER A 147 0.27 -23.98 -4.47
C SER A 147 0.03 -25.47 -4.15
N GLU A 148 1.06 -26.19 -3.69
CA GLU A 148 0.91 -27.60 -3.32
C GLU A 148 0.09 -27.79 -2.05
N ARG A 149 0.24 -26.89 -1.07
CA ARG A 149 -0.57 -26.93 0.15
C ARG A 149 -2.05 -26.68 -0.13
N LEU A 150 -2.32 -25.76 -1.07
CA LEU A 150 -3.67 -25.50 -1.53
C LEU A 150 -4.25 -26.69 -2.31
N LYS A 151 -3.43 -27.39 -3.11
CA LYS A 151 -3.81 -28.64 -3.77
C LYS A 151 -4.20 -29.71 -2.76
N ASP A 152 -3.33 -30.00 -1.80
CA ASP A 152 -3.57 -31.02 -0.77
C ASP A 152 -4.85 -30.72 0.03
N TYR A 153 -5.07 -29.45 0.39
CA TYR A 153 -6.28 -29.02 1.10
C TYR A 153 -7.56 -29.20 0.27
N ILE A 154 -7.56 -28.77 -1.00
CA ILE A 154 -8.72 -28.91 -1.89
C ILE A 154 -9.07 -30.38 -2.09
N LEU A 155 -8.08 -31.25 -2.31
CA LEU A 155 -8.28 -32.68 -2.48
C LEU A 155 -8.80 -33.36 -1.20
N ALA A 156 -8.28 -32.96 -0.04
CA ALA A 156 -8.74 -33.48 1.25
C ALA A 156 -10.20 -33.09 1.55
N GLU A 157 -10.60 -31.85 1.28
CA GLU A 157 -12.00 -31.42 1.48
C GLU A 157 -12.96 -32.06 0.47
N LEU A 158 -12.53 -32.30 -0.77
CA LEU A 158 -13.30 -33.11 -1.72
C LEU A 158 -13.47 -34.56 -1.23
N GLY A 159 -12.41 -35.16 -0.67
CA GLY A 159 -12.48 -36.50 -0.07
C GLY A 159 -13.45 -36.59 1.11
N LYS A 160 -13.77 -35.46 1.75
CA LYS A 160 -14.80 -35.35 2.80
C LYS A 160 -16.21 -35.14 2.24
N GLY A 161 -16.39 -35.12 0.92
CA GLY A 161 -17.69 -34.92 0.25
C GLY A 161 -18.21 -33.48 0.29
N ARG A 162 -17.33 -32.49 0.51
CA ARG A 162 -17.69 -31.08 0.41
C ARG A 162 -17.77 -30.64 -1.04
N ASP A 163 -18.69 -29.72 -1.34
CA ASP A 163 -18.84 -29.21 -2.69
C ASP A 163 -17.89 -28.05 -3.04
N ILE A 164 -17.81 -27.71 -4.32
CA ILE A 164 -16.92 -26.67 -4.84
C ILE A 164 -17.23 -25.29 -4.22
N TYR A 165 -18.47 -25.00 -3.86
CA TYR A 165 -18.86 -23.73 -3.24
C TYR A 165 -18.42 -23.66 -1.78
N GLU A 166 -18.58 -24.76 -1.04
CA GLU A 166 -18.09 -24.90 0.34
C GLU A 166 -16.56 -24.76 0.39
N ILE A 167 -15.85 -25.42 -0.54
CA ILE A 167 -14.39 -25.33 -0.65
C ILE A 167 -13.96 -23.90 -1.04
N ALA A 168 -14.65 -23.26 -1.98
CA ALA A 168 -14.38 -21.87 -2.35
C ALA A 168 -14.55 -20.91 -1.16
N ASN A 169 -15.59 -21.11 -0.34
CA ASN A 169 -15.82 -20.32 0.86
C ASN A 169 -14.74 -20.55 1.93
N LEU A 170 -14.38 -21.81 2.21
CA LEU A 170 -13.35 -22.17 3.19
C LEU A 170 -11.96 -21.64 2.81
N THR A 171 -11.65 -21.64 1.51
CA THR A 171 -10.36 -21.14 0.98
C THR A 171 -10.37 -19.63 0.71
N GLN A 172 -11.51 -18.95 0.86
CA GLN A 172 -11.73 -17.56 0.46
C GLN A 172 -11.31 -17.27 -0.99
N ARG A 173 -11.62 -18.20 -1.90
CA ARG A 173 -11.35 -18.09 -3.34
C ARG A 173 -12.65 -18.08 -4.12
N SER A 174 -12.58 -17.65 -5.38
CA SER A 174 -13.74 -17.68 -6.26
C SER A 174 -13.99 -19.11 -6.76
N VAL A 175 -15.27 -19.45 -7.00
CA VAL A 175 -15.65 -20.76 -7.58
C VAL A 175 -14.95 -21.04 -8.91
N PRO A 176 -14.81 -20.07 -9.85
CA PRO A 176 -14.02 -20.28 -11.06
C PRO A 176 -12.57 -20.67 -10.78
N TYR A 177 -11.94 -20.05 -9.78
CA TYR A 177 -10.55 -20.37 -9.41
C TYR A 177 -10.42 -21.81 -8.91
N ILE A 178 -11.34 -22.27 -8.07
CA ILE A 178 -11.34 -23.67 -7.60
C ILE A 178 -11.57 -24.63 -8.76
N ARG A 179 -12.50 -24.35 -9.68
CA ARG A 179 -12.71 -25.18 -10.88
C ARG A 179 -11.45 -25.31 -11.73
N THR A 180 -10.79 -24.19 -12.02
CA THR A 180 -9.53 -24.21 -12.78
C THR A 180 -8.47 -25.07 -12.10
N LYS A 181 -8.33 -24.95 -10.77
CA LYS A 181 -7.36 -25.77 -10.02
C LYS A 181 -7.70 -27.25 -10.01
N LEU A 182 -8.98 -27.62 -9.92
CA LEU A 182 -9.39 -29.02 -10.00
C LEU A 182 -9.04 -29.65 -11.35
N VAL A 183 -9.25 -28.91 -12.45
CA VAL A 183 -8.84 -29.35 -13.80
C VAL A 183 -7.31 -29.47 -13.89
N GLU A 184 -6.56 -28.49 -13.39
CA GLU A 184 -5.09 -28.55 -13.32
C GLU A 184 -4.59 -29.75 -12.50
N TYR A 185 -5.38 -30.23 -11.53
CA TYR A 185 -5.05 -31.41 -10.71
C TYR A 185 -5.47 -32.74 -11.36
N GLY A 186 -6.04 -32.70 -12.57
CA GLY A 186 -6.46 -33.88 -13.32
C GLY A 186 -7.80 -34.46 -12.87
N LEU A 187 -8.61 -33.69 -12.13
CA LEU A 187 -9.96 -34.12 -11.75
C LEU A 187 -10.96 -33.74 -12.83
N ASP A 188 -11.74 -34.73 -13.26
CA ASP A 188 -12.85 -34.54 -14.17
C ASP A 188 -14.01 -33.84 -13.45
N LEU A 189 -14.38 -32.66 -13.94
CA LEU A 189 -15.46 -31.86 -13.38
C LEU A 189 -16.82 -32.54 -13.53
N ASP A 190 -16.99 -33.40 -14.54
CA ASP A 190 -18.24 -34.12 -14.77
C ASP A 190 -18.48 -35.18 -13.69
N SER A 191 -17.44 -35.89 -13.23
CA SER A 191 -17.56 -36.82 -12.09
C SER A 191 -17.93 -36.14 -10.76
N ILE A 192 -17.51 -34.88 -10.56
CA ILE A 192 -17.83 -34.08 -9.37
C ILE A 192 -19.28 -33.55 -9.46
N LYS A 193 -19.76 -33.30 -10.69
CA LYS A 193 -21.14 -32.89 -10.98
C LYS A 193 -22.13 -34.01 -10.67
N THR A 194 -21.79 -35.27 -10.97
CA THR A 194 -22.62 -36.45 -10.69
C THR A 194 -22.84 -36.69 -9.18
N GLN A 195 -21.86 -36.38 -8.33
CA GLN A 195 -22.03 -36.46 -6.86
C GLN A 195 -22.99 -35.39 -6.31
N LEU A 196 -23.06 -34.22 -6.97
CA LEU A 196 -24.00 -33.14 -6.61
C LEU A 196 -25.42 -33.45 -7.05
N GLU A 197 -25.61 -34.01 -8.24
CA GLU A 197 -26.92 -34.43 -8.74
C GLU A 197 -27.51 -35.57 -7.88
N ASN A 198 -26.67 -36.48 -7.36
CA ASN A 198 -27.13 -37.54 -6.44
C ASN A 198 -27.42 -37.02 -5.02
N LYS A 199 -26.67 -36.04 -4.50
CA LYS A 199 -26.93 -35.44 -3.17
C LYS A 199 -28.14 -34.50 -3.17
N TYR A 200 -28.49 -33.95 -4.34
CA TYR A 200 -29.64 -33.06 -4.56
C TYR A 200 -30.68 -33.64 -5.52
N SER A 201 -30.78 -34.97 -5.64
CA SER A 201 -31.92 -35.66 -6.25
C SER A 201 -33.15 -35.48 -5.36
N ILE A 202 -33.63 -34.24 -5.29
CA ILE A 202 -34.81 -33.81 -4.57
C ILE A 202 -35.94 -33.86 -5.59
N SER A 203 -36.65 -34.97 -5.58
CA SER A 203 -37.94 -35.18 -6.25
C SER A 203 -39.05 -34.40 -5.54
N ASP A 204 -38.89 -33.09 -5.35
CA ASP A 204 -39.89 -32.25 -4.68
C ASP A 204 -40.60 -31.40 -5.75
N GLU A 205 -41.80 -31.83 -6.12
CA GLU A 205 -42.70 -31.22 -7.11
C GLU A 205 -42.88 -29.70 -6.89
N ARG A 206 -42.77 -29.25 -5.63
CA ARG A 206 -42.80 -27.84 -5.21
C ARG A 206 -41.58 -27.05 -5.69
N ILE A 207 -40.39 -27.65 -5.70
CA ILE A 207 -39.17 -27.02 -6.22
C ILE A 207 -39.31 -26.87 -7.74
N THR A 208 -39.80 -27.89 -8.43
CA THR A 208 -40.06 -27.83 -9.88
C THR A 208 -41.06 -26.73 -10.22
N LYS A 209 -42.13 -26.57 -9.42
CA LYS A 209 -43.12 -25.49 -9.60
C LYS A 209 -42.51 -24.10 -9.37
N ARG A 210 -41.72 -23.92 -8.30
CA ARG A 210 -41.04 -22.65 -8.00
C ARG A 210 -39.98 -22.28 -9.04
N VAL A 211 -39.26 -23.26 -9.58
CA VAL A 211 -38.27 -23.04 -10.64
C VAL A 211 -38.93 -22.65 -11.96
N LYS A 212 -40.04 -23.31 -12.33
CA LYS A 212 -40.86 -22.92 -13.48
C LYS A 212 -41.38 -21.49 -13.33
N GLU A 213 -41.84 -21.12 -12.14
CA GLU A 213 -42.36 -19.78 -11.86
C GLU A 213 -41.26 -18.70 -11.86
N MET A 214 -40.09 -18.98 -11.28
CA MET A 214 -38.93 -18.07 -11.37
C MET A 214 -38.50 -17.86 -12.81
N ARG A 215 -38.54 -18.90 -13.66
CA ARG A 215 -38.24 -18.80 -15.09
C ARG A 215 -39.26 -17.90 -15.80
N ARG A 216 -40.56 -18.08 -15.55
CA ARG A 216 -41.62 -17.25 -16.12
C ARG A 216 -41.40 -15.77 -15.79
N LEU A 217 -41.28 -15.43 -14.51
CA LEU A 217 -41.10 -14.05 -14.05
C LEU A 217 -39.78 -13.41 -14.53
N ALA A 218 -38.73 -14.21 -14.70
CA ALA A 218 -37.47 -13.74 -15.27
C ALA A 218 -37.61 -13.40 -16.76
N LEU A 219 -38.33 -14.21 -17.53
CA LEU A 219 -38.58 -13.93 -18.95
C LEU A 219 -39.56 -12.76 -19.15
N GLU A 220 -40.37 -12.44 -18.15
CA GLU A 220 -41.20 -11.23 -18.08
C GLU A 220 -40.42 -9.97 -17.65
N GLY A 221 -39.10 -10.07 -17.43
CA GLY A 221 -38.25 -8.92 -17.11
C GLY A 221 -38.29 -8.46 -15.66
N LYS A 222 -39.01 -9.16 -14.77
CA LYS A 222 -39.13 -8.76 -13.35
C LYS A 222 -37.77 -8.65 -12.66
N SER A 223 -37.67 -7.73 -11.70
CA SER A 223 -36.45 -7.56 -10.91
C SER A 223 -36.20 -8.77 -9.98
N LEU A 224 -34.94 -9.12 -9.73
CA LEU A 224 -34.58 -10.22 -8.80
C LEU A 224 -35.25 -10.11 -7.41
N PRO A 225 -35.38 -8.91 -6.79
CA PRO A 225 -36.16 -8.77 -5.56
C PRO A 225 -37.65 -9.11 -5.72
N SER A 226 -38.27 -8.72 -6.85
CA SER A 226 -39.68 -9.01 -7.14
C SER A 226 -39.91 -10.50 -7.33
N ILE A 227 -39.05 -11.16 -8.13
CA ILE A 227 -39.08 -12.61 -8.34
C ILE A 227 -38.95 -13.33 -7.00
N GLY A 228 -38.01 -12.89 -6.16
CA GLY A 228 -37.83 -13.45 -4.82
C GLY A 228 -39.07 -13.31 -3.95
N LYS A 229 -39.68 -12.12 -3.91
CA LYS A 229 -40.89 -11.86 -3.13
C LYS A 229 -42.07 -12.71 -3.60
N GLU A 230 -42.28 -12.81 -4.91
CA GLU A 230 -43.44 -13.48 -5.51
C GLU A 230 -43.36 -15.01 -5.39
N VAL A 231 -42.15 -15.57 -5.47
CA VAL A 231 -41.92 -17.02 -5.34
C VAL A 231 -41.65 -17.45 -3.89
N GLY A 232 -41.42 -16.50 -2.97
CA GLY A 232 -41.11 -16.75 -1.57
C GLY A 232 -39.67 -17.22 -1.35
N VAL A 233 -38.71 -16.64 -2.07
CA VAL A 233 -37.27 -16.94 -1.97
C VAL A 233 -36.44 -15.65 -1.84
N SER A 234 -35.20 -15.77 -1.37
CA SER A 234 -34.31 -14.60 -1.31
C SER A 234 -33.91 -14.13 -2.72
N ARG A 235 -33.59 -12.83 -2.86
CA ARG A 235 -33.02 -12.25 -4.10
C ARG A 235 -31.83 -13.06 -4.62
N GLN A 236 -30.96 -13.50 -3.72
CA GLN A 236 -29.76 -14.26 -4.09
C GLN A 236 -30.12 -15.64 -4.61
N ARG A 237 -31.17 -16.28 -4.06
CA ARG A 237 -31.66 -17.56 -4.55
C ARG A 237 -32.29 -17.44 -5.93
N ALA A 238 -33.08 -16.40 -6.18
CA ALA A 238 -33.62 -16.12 -7.52
C ALA A 238 -32.49 -15.92 -8.54
N LYS A 239 -31.42 -15.19 -8.17
CA LYS A 239 -30.23 -15.02 -9.03
C LYS A 239 -29.56 -16.37 -9.34
N GLN A 240 -29.28 -17.17 -8.32
CA GLN A 240 -28.65 -18.48 -8.50
C GLN A 240 -29.46 -19.40 -9.41
N VAL A 241 -30.79 -19.38 -9.31
CA VAL A 241 -31.66 -20.19 -10.17
C VAL A 241 -31.65 -19.69 -11.61
N ILE A 242 -31.70 -18.38 -11.84
CA ILE A 242 -31.59 -17.78 -13.18
C ILE A 242 -30.24 -18.13 -13.83
N ASP A 243 -29.14 -18.01 -13.06
CA ASP A 243 -27.79 -18.36 -13.52
C ASP A 243 -27.69 -19.87 -13.81
N PHE A 244 -28.27 -20.72 -12.96
CA PHE A 244 -28.32 -22.17 -13.14
C PHE A 244 -29.12 -22.60 -14.37
N LEU A 245 -30.23 -21.92 -14.66
CA LEU A 245 -31.06 -22.17 -15.83
C LEU A 245 -30.46 -21.62 -17.13
N GLY A 246 -29.36 -20.86 -17.06
CA GLY A 246 -28.71 -20.26 -18.24
C GLY A 246 -29.53 -19.17 -18.93
N ILE A 247 -30.52 -18.58 -18.25
CA ILE A 247 -31.43 -17.56 -18.83
C ILE A 247 -31.05 -16.11 -18.44
N HIS A 248 -29.84 -15.90 -17.90
CA HIS A 248 -29.41 -14.60 -17.41
C HIS A 248 -29.47 -13.51 -18.50
N ASP A 249 -29.02 -13.81 -19.71
CA ASP A 249 -28.98 -12.82 -20.81
C ASP A 249 -30.38 -12.50 -21.33
N ALA A 250 -31.26 -13.51 -21.42
CA ALA A 250 -32.68 -13.33 -21.76
C ALA A 250 -33.41 -12.50 -20.70
N TRP A 251 -33.15 -12.76 -19.41
CA TRP A 251 -33.67 -11.94 -18.32
C TRP A 251 -33.15 -10.50 -18.37
N LYS A 252 -31.86 -10.29 -18.66
CA LYS A 252 -31.28 -8.96 -18.78
C LYS A 252 -31.91 -8.18 -19.93
N LEU A 253 -32.12 -8.83 -21.08
CA LEU A 253 -32.77 -8.23 -22.24
C LEU A 253 -34.25 -7.93 -21.97
N ALA A 254 -35.00 -8.87 -21.39
CA ALA A 254 -36.39 -8.64 -20.96
C ALA A 254 -36.51 -7.49 -19.95
N ARG A 255 -35.53 -7.36 -19.05
CA ARG A 255 -35.45 -6.27 -18.08
C ARG A 255 -35.03 -4.94 -18.69
N GLU A 256 -34.23 -4.95 -19.75
CA GLU A 256 -33.92 -3.75 -20.55
C GLU A 256 -35.14 -3.30 -21.33
N ILE A 257 -35.98 -4.23 -21.81
CA ILE A 257 -37.27 -3.94 -22.44
C ILE A 257 -38.28 -3.39 -21.41
N ASP A 258 -38.38 -3.99 -20.22
CA ASP A 258 -39.21 -3.53 -19.09
C ASP A 258 -38.74 -2.19 -18.52
N LYS A 259 -37.43 -1.93 -18.51
CA LYS A 259 -36.84 -0.60 -18.18
C LYS A 259 -36.98 0.41 -19.32
N GLY A 260 -37.12 -0.06 -20.56
CA GLY A 260 -37.24 0.76 -21.77
C GLY A 260 -38.66 1.24 -22.04
N ASN A 261 -39.68 0.55 -21.51
CA ASN A 261 -41.09 0.90 -21.69
C ASN A 261 -41.76 1.16 -20.33
N VAL A 262 -41.65 2.41 -19.90
CA VAL A 262 -42.59 3.29 -19.16
C VAL A 262 -41.76 4.17 -18.21
N LEU A 263 -40.98 5.10 -18.78
CA LEU A 263 -40.86 6.40 -18.14
C LEU A 263 -42.26 7.01 -18.21
N SER A 264 -42.80 7.51 -17.09
CA SER A 264 -43.98 8.37 -17.19
C SER A 264 -43.67 9.49 -18.20
N PRO A 265 -44.66 9.99 -18.95
CA PRO A 265 -44.46 11.13 -19.86
C PRO A 265 -43.64 12.26 -19.21
N GLU A 266 -43.88 12.52 -17.92
CA GLU A 266 -43.15 13.47 -17.09
C GLU A 266 -41.65 13.14 -16.89
N ALA A 267 -41.28 11.87 -16.72
CA ALA A 267 -39.88 11.46 -16.55
C ALA A 267 -39.10 11.47 -17.87
N LEU A 268 -39.76 11.18 -19.00
CA LEU A 268 -39.19 11.34 -20.34
C LEU A 268 -39.00 12.82 -20.67
N GLU A 269 -39.97 13.66 -20.34
CA GLU A 269 -39.89 15.12 -20.49
C GLU A 269 -38.74 15.71 -19.66
N LYS A 270 -38.60 15.30 -18.38
CA LYS A 270 -37.46 15.70 -17.53
C LYS A 270 -36.11 15.27 -18.11
N ARG A 271 -36.02 14.07 -18.68
CA ARG A 271 -34.78 13.61 -19.32
C ARG A 271 -34.45 14.42 -20.57
N ASN A 272 -35.44 14.64 -21.44
CA ASN A 272 -35.27 15.45 -22.65
C ASN A 272 -34.89 16.90 -22.28
N ALA A 273 -35.48 17.45 -21.21
CA ALA A 273 -35.11 18.78 -20.71
C ALA A 273 -33.65 18.84 -20.22
N VAL A 274 -33.17 17.79 -19.54
CA VAL A 274 -31.76 17.69 -19.12
C VAL A 274 -30.83 17.53 -20.32
N GLU A 275 -31.18 16.70 -21.30
CA GLU A 275 -30.39 16.52 -22.52
C GLU A 275 -30.30 17.82 -23.33
N ASN A 276 -31.43 18.53 -23.51
CA ASN A 276 -31.47 19.85 -24.14
C ASN A 276 -30.62 20.89 -23.40
N LEU A 277 -30.68 20.90 -22.06
CA LEU A 277 -29.84 21.78 -21.25
C LEU A 277 -28.34 21.46 -21.41
N LEU A 278 -27.98 20.18 -21.43
CA LEU A 278 -26.60 19.74 -21.66
C LEU A 278 -26.10 20.17 -23.04
N ASP A 279 -26.94 20.08 -24.08
CA ASP A 279 -26.55 20.49 -25.43
C ASP A 279 -26.43 22.01 -25.57
N LEU A 280 -27.29 22.78 -24.89
CA LEU A 280 -27.16 24.23 -24.80
C LEU A 280 -25.86 24.62 -24.07
N LEU A 281 -25.53 23.93 -22.97
CA LEU A 281 -24.28 24.15 -22.23
C LEU A 281 -23.05 23.79 -23.07
N LYS A 282 -23.07 22.67 -23.82
CA LYS A 282 -21.99 22.29 -24.75
C LYS A 282 -21.80 23.34 -25.85
N THR A 283 -22.89 23.81 -26.44
CA THR A 283 -22.85 24.84 -27.50
C THR A 283 -22.27 26.14 -26.97
N ARG A 284 -22.72 26.58 -25.78
CA ARG A 284 -22.18 27.79 -25.14
C ARG A 284 -20.71 27.63 -24.78
N LYS A 285 -20.30 26.45 -24.28
CA LYS A 285 -18.90 26.13 -24.02
C LYS A 285 -18.06 26.24 -25.29
N SER A 286 -18.46 25.61 -26.40
CA SER A 286 -17.74 25.67 -27.68
C SER A 286 -17.51 27.12 -28.14
N LYS A 287 -18.55 27.96 -28.09
CA LYS A 287 -18.43 29.39 -28.45
C LYS A 287 -17.44 30.15 -27.56
N LEU A 288 -17.44 29.85 -26.26
CA LEU A 288 -16.48 30.46 -25.32
C LEU A 288 -15.06 29.96 -25.57
N GLU A 289 -14.87 28.69 -25.91
CA GLU A 289 -13.57 28.10 -26.26
C GLU A 289 -13.01 28.67 -27.58
N GLU A 290 -13.87 28.93 -28.55
CA GLU A 290 -13.51 29.59 -29.82
C GLU A 290 -13.05 31.05 -29.60
N ALA A 291 -13.60 31.73 -28.59
CA ALA A 291 -13.21 33.08 -28.22
C ALA A 291 -11.88 33.15 -27.43
N LEU A 292 -11.36 32.01 -26.95
CA LEU A 292 -10.06 31.96 -26.28
C LEU A 292 -8.91 32.05 -27.28
N GLU A 293 -7.83 32.68 -26.84
CA GLU A 293 -6.53 32.64 -27.51
C GLU A 293 -6.09 31.19 -27.75
N PRO A 294 -5.40 30.87 -28.87
CA PRO A 294 -4.99 29.51 -29.19
C PRO A 294 -4.25 28.79 -28.06
N ARG A 295 -3.38 29.51 -27.35
CA ARG A 295 -2.66 29.03 -26.17
C ARG A 295 -3.57 28.62 -25.03
N ASP A 296 -4.54 29.47 -24.70
CA ASP A 296 -5.45 29.25 -23.59
C ASP A 296 -6.45 28.13 -23.92
N ARG A 297 -6.82 27.98 -25.20
CA ARG A 297 -7.58 26.83 -25.70
C ARG A 297 -6.80 25.52 -25.55
N GLU A 298 -5.51 25.50 -25.91
CA GLU A 298 -4.66 24.32 -25.74
C GLU A 298 -4.49 23.96 -24.25
N ALA A 299 -4.32 24.97 -23.38
CA ALA A 299 -4.27 24.80 -21.94
C ALA A 299 -5.54 24.19 -21.36
N LEU A 300 -6.71 24.68 -21.80
CA LEU A 300 -8.01 24.17 -21.36
C LEU A 300 -8.21 22.72 -21.78
N HIS A 301 -7.94 22.39 -23.06
CA HIS A 301 -8.07 21.03 -23.55
C HIS A 301 -7.15 20.04 -22.81
N ALA A 302 -5.90 20.45 -22.53
CA ALA A 302 -4.96 19.64 -21.73
C ALA A 302 -5.45 19.45 -20.28
N ALA A 303 -6.04 20.50 -19.68
CA ALA A 303 -6.61 20.46 -18.35
C ALA A 303 -7.80 19.51 -18.25
N GLU A 304 -8.74 19.58 -19.19
CA GLU A 304 -9.92 18.71 -19.24
C GLU A 304 -9.54 17.24 -19.43
N LYS A 305 -8.65 16.96 -20.39
CA LYS A 305 -8.12 15.62 -20.63
C LYS A 305 -7.49 15.02 -19.37
N TYR A 306 -6.70 15.80 -18.62
CA TYR A 306 -6.11 15.33 -17.37
C TYR A 306 -7.15 15.21 -16.24
N TYR A 307 -8.11 16.13 -16.16
CA TYR A 307 -9.16 16.13 -15.13
C TYR A 307 -10.08 14.90 -15.22
N SER A 308 -10.31 14.37 -16.43
CA SER A 308 -11.03 13.12 -16.65
C SER A 308 -10.31 11.87 -16.13
N SER A 309 -9.04 11.99 -15.69
CA SER A 309 -8.28 10.89 -15.09
C SER A 309 -8.85 10.47 -13.72
N PRO A 310 -8.89 9.16 -13.40
CA PRO A 310 -9.36 8.65 -12.10
C PRO A 310 -8.49 9.08 -10.91
N HIS A 311 -7.33 9.70 -11.14
CA HIS A 311 -6.38 10.10 -10.10
C HIS A 311 -6.26 11.62 -9.94
N ARG A 312 -7.34 12.36 -10.24
CA ARG A 312 -7.40 13.82 -10.03
C ARG A 312 -7.21 14.18 -8.55
N ARG A 313 -6.38 15.19 -8.29
CA ARG A 313 -6.08 15.74 -6.95
C ARG A 313 -6.31 17.24 -6.86
N PHE A 314 -6.49 17.90 -8.00
CA PHE A 314 -6.70 19.34 -8.10
C PHE A 314 -8.00 19.61 -8.86
N THR A 315 -8.48 20.86 -8.78
CA THR A 315 -9.64 21.31 -9.54
C THR A 315 -9.30 21.45 -11.03
N LEU A 316 -10.31 21.59 -11.88
CA LEU A 316 -10.08 21.89 -13.30
C LEU A 316 -9.34 23.22 -13.49
N GLU A 317 -9.70 24.23 -12.69
CA GLU A 317 -9.06 25.54 -12.68
C GLU A 317 -7.56 25.46 -12.30
N ASP A 318 -7.22 24.65 -11.31
CA ASP A 318 -5.83 24.40 -10.94
C ASP A 318 -5.04 23.75 -12.11
N TYR A 319 -5.63 22.77 -12.80
CA TYR A 319 -5.00 22.16 -13.97
C TYR A 319 -4.85 23.16 -15.11
N TYR A 320 -5.89 23.95 -15.37
CA TYR A 320 -5.86 25.01 -16.37
C TYR A 320 -4.76 26.03 -16.08
N SER A 321 -4.63 26.50 -14.84
CA SER A 321 -3.55 27.39 -14.41
C SER A 321 -2.17 26.77 -14.68
N ILE A 322 -1.97 25.48 -14.36
CA ILE A 322 -0.71 24.78 -14.62
C ILE A 322 -0.38 24.74 -16.11
N PHE A 323 -1.32 24.32 -16.95
CA PHE A 323 -1.09 24.21 -18.40
C PHE A 323 -0.92 25.58 -19.04
N ARG A 324 -1.72 26.58 -18.64
CA ARG A 324 -1.58 27.95 -19.13
C ARG A 324 -0.20 28.51 -18.83
N THR A 325 0.26 28.43 -17.57
CA THR A 325 1.60 28.91 -17.20
C THR A 325 2.69 28.12 -17.92
N TYR A 326 2.50 26.82 -18.19
CA TYR A 326 3.43 26.03 -18.99
C TYR A 326 3.55 26.56 -20.42
N PHE A 327 2.43 26.77 -21.11
CA PHE A 327 2.46 27.27 -22.49
C PHE A 327 3.01 28.69 -22.58
N GLU A 328 2.67 29.56 -21.61
CA GLU A 328 3.27 30.91 -21.49
C GLU A 328 4.79 30.85 -21.31
N SER A 329 5.30 29.92 -20.50
CA SER A 329 6.74 29.70 -20.32
C SER A 329 7.39 29.08 -21.56
N LYS A 330 6.68 28.24 -22.31
CA LYS A 330 7.15 27.61 -23.55
C LYS A 330 7.33 28.62 -24.67
N GLU A 331 6.41 29.57 -24.82
CA GLU A 331 6.53 30.67 -25.79
C GLU A 331 7.77 31.54 -25.54
N ARG A 332 8.23 31.62 -24.28
CA ARG A 332 9.40 32.40 -23.87
C ARG A 332 10.72 31.64 -23.93
N GLY A 333 10.69 30.31 -24.09
CA GLY A 333 11.89 29.46 -24.03
C GLY A 333 12.49 29.29 -22.63
N ASP A 334 11.66 29.39 -21.58
CA ASP A 334 12.09 29.29 -20.18
C ASP A 334 11.22 28.27 -19.42
N ILE A 335 11.35 26.98 -19.76
CA ILE A 335 10.50 25.92 -19.20
C ILE A 335 11.19 25.25 -18.01
N HIS A 336 10.96 25.80 -16.83
CA HIS A 336 11.36 25.18 -15.56
C HIS A 336 10.15 24.84 -14.72
N PHE A 337 9.87 23.53 -14.61
CA PHE A 337 8.77 23.01 -13.79
C PHE A 337 8.79 23.48 -12.33
N LYS A 338 9.98 23.79 -11.77
CA LYS A 338 10.12 24.32 -10.41
C LYS A 338 9.50 25.72 -10.32
N ASP A 339 9.73 26.55 -11.32
CA ASP A 339 9.19 27.91 -11.41
C ASP A 339 7.71 27.88 -11.75
N LEU A 340 7.26 26.93 -12.59
CA LEU A 340 5.83 26.67 -12.80
C LEU A 340 5.11 26.32 -11.49
N GLY A 341 5.71 25.45 -10.68
CA GLY A 341 5.18 25.14 -9.35
C GLY A 341 5.05 26.38 -8.46
N ARG A 342 6.07 27.25 -8.46
CA ARG A 342 6.04 28.51 -7.71
C ARG A 342 4.95 29.45 -8.20
N LYS A 343 4.84 29.67 -9.52
CA LYS A 343 3.84 30.56 -10.14
C LYS A 343 2.40 30.10 -9.91
N THR A 344 2.18 28.77 -9.91
CA THR A 344 0.86 28.17 -9.73
C THR A 344 0.51 27.87 -8.26
N GLY A 345 1.43 28.13 -7.33
CA GLY A 345 1.29 27.77 -5.91
C GLY A 345 1.25 26.25 -5.67
N LYS A 346 1.70 25.43 -6.62
CA LYS A 346 1.67 23.96 -6.52
C LYS A 346 3.06 23.37 -6.31
N ARG A 347 3.13 22.21 -5.65
CA ARG A 347 4.41 21.51 -5.48
C ARG A 347 4.99 21.11 -6.83
N TYR A 348 6.29 21.40 -7.05
CA TYR A 348 7.05 21.02 -8.25
C TYR A 348 6.82 19.56 -8.68
N ASN A 349 6.87 18.60 -7.75
CA ASN A 349 6.66 17.18 -8.06
C ASN A 349 5.27 16.88 -8.63
N SER A 350 4.26 17.64 -8.20
CA SER A 350 2.89 17.49 -8.72
C SER A 350 2.80 18.05 -10.13
N VAL A 351 3.29 19.27 -10.35
CA VAL A 351 3.33 19.92 -11.68
C VAL A 351 4.09 19.06 -12.69
N SER A 352 5.30 18.62 -12.32
CA SER A 352 6.15 17.76 -13.14
C SER A 352 5.45 16.46 -13.55
N ARG A 353 4.74 15.82 -12.61
CA ARG A 353 4.00 14.59 -12.88
C ARG A 353 2.81 14.83 -13.82
N ILE A 354 2.06 15.92 -13.63
CA ILE A 354 0.92 16.28 -14.47
C ILE A 354 1.40 16.51 -15.91
N LEU A 355 2.38 17.40 -16.10
CA LEU A 355 2.89 17.76 -17.41
C LEU A 355 3.51 16.55 -18.14
N ARG A 356 4.36 15.77 -17.46
CA ARG A 356 4.99 14.57 -18.06
C ARG A 356 3.99 13.49 -18.45
N SER A 357 2.88 13.34 -17.71
CA SER A 357 1.87 12.33 -18.05
C SER A 357 1.17 12.60 -19.37
N GLN A 358 1.18 13.86 -19.83
CA GLN A 358 0.62 14.30 -21.11
C GLN A 358 1.70 14.45 -22.18
N GLY A 359 2.95 14.03 -21.91
CA GLY A 359 4.06 14.12 -22.86
C GLY A 359 4.73 15.49 -22.94
N TYR A 360 4.37 16.44 -22.07
CA TYR A 360 5.03 17.75 -22.05
C TYR A 360 6.42 17.68 -21.43
N GLU A 361 7.38 18.27 -22.13
CA GLU A 361 8.80 18.24 -21.78
C GLU A 361 9.27 19.58 -21.17
N THR A 362 10.39 19.51 -20.45
CA THR A 362 11.18 20.68 -20.02
C THR A 362 12.43 20.78 -20.85
N GLU A 363 12.95 21.99 -21.07
CA GLU A 363 14.27 22.19 -21.69
C GLU A 363 15.38 21.51 -20.89
N ASN A 364 15.30 21.57 -19.56
CA ASN A 364 16.28 20.93 -18.68
C ASN A 364 15.93 19.46 -18.40
N LYS A 365 15.95 18.62 -19.44
CA LYS A 365 16.17 17.18 -19.21
C LYS A 365 17.61 17.02 -18.74
N ALA A 366 17.81 16.99 -17.42
CA ALA A 366 19.08 16.48 -16.88
C ALA A 366 19.36 15.14 -17.60
N PRO A 367 20.50 15.00 -18.29
CA PRO A 367 20.74 13.86 -19.15
C PRO A 367 20.54 12.60 -18.35
N ARG A 368 19.67 11.73 -18.84
CA ARG A 368 19.33 10.50 -18.12
C ARG A 368 20.50 9.56 -18.30
N LEU A 369 21.06 9.09 -17.18
CA LEU A 369 22.03 8.01 -17.21
C LEU A 369 21.49 6.82 -18.02
N PRO A 370 22.28 6.27 -18.96
CA PRO A 370 21.94 5.04 -19.66
C PRO A 370 21.60 3.91 -18.69
N LYS A 371 20.75 2.98 -19.14
CA LYS A 371 20.28 1.86 -18.30
C LYS A 371 21.43 1.04 -17.73
N GLU A 372 22.44 0.74 -18.54
CA GLU A 372 23.64 0.01 -18.13
C GLU A 372 24.38 0.68 -16.96
N LYS A 373 24.61 2.00 -17.04
CA LYS A 373 25.25 2.78 -15.97
C LYS A 373 24.40 2.77 -14.69
N LYS A 374 23.07 2.85 -14.81
CA LYS A 374 22.17 2.74 -13.66
C LYS A 374 22.26 1.36 -12.99
N ASP A 375 22.37 0.30 -13.77
CA ASP A 375 22.44 -1.06 -13.25
C ASP A 375 23.78 -1.32 -12.54
N ILE A 376 24.88 -0.78 -13.06
CA ILE A 376 26.19 -0.75 -12.36
C ILE A 376 26.07 -0.06 -11.00
N LEU A 377 25.46 1.14 -10.97
CA LEU A 377 25.29 1.90 -9.73
C LEU A 377 24.34 1.22 -8.73
N ARG A 378 23.34 0.47 -9.19
CA ARG A 378 22.42 -0.31 -8.34
C ARG A 378 23.07 -1.53 -7.71
N ALA A 379 23.98 -2.18 -8.44
CA ALA A 379 24.74 -3.34 -7.96
C ALA A 379 25.90 -2.93 -7.04
N SER A 380 26.32 -1.67 -7.09
CA SER A 380 27.38 -1.12 -6.25
C SER A 380 26.96 -1.06 -4.76
N PRO A 381 27.89 -1.29 -3.82
CA PRO A 381 27.63 -1.08 -2.39
C PRO A 381 27.68 0.40 -1.97
N LEU A 382 27.91 1.32 -2.91
CA LEU A 382 27.94 2.76 -2.65
C LEU A 382 26.54 3.32 -2.35
N THR A 383 26.45 4.24 -1.40
CA THR A 383 25.19 4.95 -1.14
C THR A 383 24.90 6.01 -2.20
N ALA A 384 23.66 6.51 -2.28
CA ALA A 384 23.32 7.61 -3.20
C ALA A 384 24.17 8.87 -2.96
N VAL A 385 24.64 9.10 -1.71
CA VAL A 385 25.51 10.23 -1.37
C VAL A 385 26.93 9.98 -1.89
N ASP A 386 27.45 8.76 -1.73
CA ASP A 386 28.77 8.38 -2.24
C ASP A 386 28.80 8.45 -3.78
N ILE A 387 27.76 7.94 -4.44
CA ILE A 387 27.62 8.00 -5.91
C ILE A 387 27.53 9.45 -6.40
N LYS A 388 26.75 10.30 -5.71
CA LYS A 388 26.66 11.72 -6.05
C LYS A 388 28.04 12.40 -5.95
N TYR A 389 28.79 12.10 -4.89
CA TYR A 389 30.13 12.64 -4.70
C TYR A 389 31.10 12.16 -5.78
N LEU A 390 31.18 10.85 -6.01
CA LEU A 390 32.12 10.28 -6.97
C LEU A 390 31.80 10.68 -8.40
N PHE A 391 30.54 10.55 -8.82
CA PHE A 391 30.18 10.64 -10.25
C PHE A 391 29.45 11.94 -10.63
N ASN A 392 29.28 12.88 -9.69
CA ASN A 392 28.46 14.09 -9.85
C ASN A 392 27.04 13.82 -10.41
N CYS A 393 26.52 12.61 -10.17
CA CYS A 393 25.25 12.18 -10.73
C CYS A 393 24.08 12.70 -9.87
N PRO A 394 23.04 13.30 -10.47
CA PRO A 394 21.89 13.80 -9.70
C PRO A 394 21.19 12.67 -8.93
N SER A 395 20.99 12.87 -7.62
CA SER A 395 20.31 11.90 -6.73
C SER A 395 18.98 11.33 -7.26
N PRO A 396 18.12 12.08 -7.98
CA PRO A 396 16.88 11.53 -8.54
C PRO A 396 17.08 10.41 -9.56
N GLN A 397 18.26 10.30 -10.18
CA GLN A 397 18.57 9.24 -11.12
C GLN A 397 19.08 7.96 -10.44
N ILE A 398 19.47 8.08 -9.17
CA ILE A 398 20.10 7.04 -8.37
C ILE A 398 19.05 6.50 -7.40
N PHE A 399 18.23 5.55 -7.87
CA PHE A 399 17.43 4.73 -6.96
C PHE A 399 18.35 3.73 -6.27
N ALA A 400 19.12 4.20 -5.29
CA ALA A 400 19.99 3.33 -4.51
C ALA A 400 19.15 2.28 -3.78
N ASN A 401 19.67 1.05 -3.74
CA ASN A 401 19.06 -0.06 -3.05
C ASN A 401 18.88 0.29 -1.56
N ARG A 402 17.62 0.29 -1.08
CA ARG A 402 17.28 0.71 0.30
C ARG A 402 17.93 -0.14 1.38
N ASN A 403 18.47 -1.31 1.01
CA ASN A 403 19.11 -2.27 1.91
C ASN A 403 20.63 -2.04 2.06
N ILE A 404 21.22 -1.03 1.42
CA ILE A 404 22.66 -0.74 1.55
C ILE A 404 22.94 -0.11 2.92
N LYS A 405 23.97 -0.61 3.62
CA LYS A 405 24.48 -0.01 4.86
C LYS A 405 24.94 1.43 4.57
N ARG A 406 24.42 2.39 5.34
CA ARG A 406 24.75 3.83 5.17
C ARG A 406 26.22 4.18 5.44
N CYS A 407 26.95 3.30 6.11
CA CYS A 407 28.35 3.50 6.51
C CYS A 407 29.08 2.15 6.58
N ILE A 408 30.39 2.19 6.37
CA ILE A 408 31.32 1.06 6.51
C ILE A 408 31.55 0.78 7.99
N ALA A 409 31.92 1.83 8.74
CA ALA A 409 32.21 1.78 10.17
C ALA A 409 31.68 3.03 10.88
N ARG A 410 31.55 2.93 12.22
CA ARG A 410 31.07 4.01 13.10
C ARG A 410 32.05 4.18 14.25
N PHE A 411 32.38 5.43 14.57
CA PHE A 411 33.33 5.79 15.62
C PHE A 411 32.67 6.76 16.60
N GLY A 412 33.14 6.78 17.85
CA GLY A 412 32.65 7.68 18.89
C GLY A 412 31.38 7.22 19.62
N ARG A 413 30.84 8.10 20.47
CA ARG A 413 29.62 7.88 21.27
C ARG A 413 28.42 8.51 20.54
N ARG A 414 27.17 8.16 20.90
CA ARG A 414 25.95 8.58 20.16
C ARG A 414 25.88 10.05 19.71
N LYS A 415 26.34 11.00 20.51
CA LYS A 415 26.32 12.44 20.19
C LYS A 415 27.49 12.89 19.29
N THR A 416 28.55 12.10 19.22
CA THR A 416 29.80 12.37 18.49
C THR A 416 30.07 11.28 17.46
N TRP A 417 29.02 10.69 16.91
CA TRP A 417 29.17 9.62 15.94
C TRP A 417 29.80 10.16 14.66
N GLU A 418 30.98 9.64 14.36
CA GLU A 418 31.61 9.78 13.06
C GLU A 418 31.36 8.52 12.23
N PHE A 419 30.99 8.72 10.97
CA PHE A 419 30.69 7.64 10.05
C PHE A 419 31.76 7.57 8.98
N LEU A 420 32.39 6.42 8.84
CA LEU A 420 33.22 6.13 7.68
C LEU A 420 32.30 5.68 6.54
N THR A 421 32.13 6.53 5.54
CA THR A 421 31.44 6.19 4.28
C THR A 421 32.46 5.99 3.16
N TYR A 422 32.04 5.46 2.02
CA TYR A 422 32.94 5.30 0.87
C TYR A 422 33.42 6.63 0.31
N ARG A 423 32.57 7.67 0.33
CA ARG A 423 33.00 9.06 0.04
C ARG A 423 34.15 9.48 0.94
N LYS A 424 33.98 9.31 2.26
CA LYS A 424 34.96 9.79 3.24
C LYS A 424 36.27 9.02 3.14
N ALA A 425 36.19 7.71 2.90
CA ALA A 425 37.36 6.88 2.60
C ALA A 425 38.07 7.35 1.31
N SER A 426 37.31 7.64 0.24
CA SER A 426 37.85 8.20 -1.01
C SER A 426 38.58 9.52 -0.78
N GLU A 427 38.02 10.44 0.01
CA GLU A 427 38.66 11.73 0.37
C GLU A 427 39.99 11.49 1.14
N ILE A 428 40.00 10.56 2.10
CA ILE A 428 41.20 10.18 2.86
C ILE A 428 42.28 9.64 1.92
N TYR A 429 41.93 8.68 1.04
CA TYR A 429 42.90 8.08 0.13
C TYR A 429 43.42 9.07 -0.91
N GLU A 430 42.58 9.98 -1.42
CA GLU A 430 43.00 11.02 -2.37
C GLU A 430 44.03 11.96 -1.72
N ALA A 431 43.80 12.39 -0.47
CA ALA A 431 44.72 13.25 0.25
C ALA A 431 46.03 12.52 0.62
N THR A 432 45.95 11.29 1.15
CA THR A 432 47.17 10.53 1.49
C THR A 432 48.01 10.24 0.25
N ASP A 433 47.40 9.89 -0.89
CA ASP A 433 48.13 9.65 -2.14
C ASP A 433 48.73 10.93 -2.74
N ALA A 434 48.20 12.11 -2.38
CA ALA A 434 48.78 13.41 -2.72
C ALA A 434 49.93 13.83 -1.78
N GLY A 435 50.28 12.99 -0.80
CA GLY A 435 51.43 13.18 0.10
C GLY A 435 51.10 13.89 1.43
N PHE A 436 49.82 14.14 1.72
CA PHE A 436 49.42 14.73 3.00
C PHE A 436 49.63 13.74 4.15
N SER A 437 50.18 14.23 5.26
CA SER A 437 50.31 13.49 6.51
C SER A 437 48.95 13.24 7.17
N VAL A 438 48.87 12.25 8.07
CA VAL A 438 47.62 11.93 8.80
C VAL A 438 47.04 13.15 9.52
N GLN A 439 47.90 14.00 10.07
CA GLN A 439 47.48 15.21 10.78
C GLN A 439 46.93 16.28 9.82
N GLU A 440 47.54 16.46 8.64
CA GLU A 440 46.99 17.38 7.62
C GLU A 440 45.68 16.84 7.04
N VAL A 441 45.56 15.52 6.83
CA VAL A 441 44.31 14.88 6.39
C VAL A 441 43.19 15.08 7.42
N LYS A 442 43.53 14.99 8.71
CA LYS A 442 42.61 15.24 9.84
C LYS A 442 42.05 16.66 9.80
N GLU A 443 42.91 17.64 9.56
CA GLU A 443 42.54 19.06 9.43
C GLU A 443 41.73 19.31 8.16
N LEU A 444 42.15 18.75 7.02
CA LEU A 444 41.49 18.93 5.72
C LEU A 444 40.07 18.35 5.68
N ILE A 445 39.88 17.13 6.21
CA ILE A 445 38.61 16.40 6.13
C ILE A 445 37.73 16.64 7.37
N GLY A 446 38.31 17.16 8.47
CA GLY A 446 37.61 17.38 9.73
C GLY A 446 37.11 16.06 10.33
N SER A 447 38.01 15.09 10.51
CA SER A 447 37.67 13.75 11.02
C SER A 447 38.59 13.35 12.16
N SER A 448 38.14 12.45 13.03
CA SER A 448 39.02 11.88 14.04
C SER A 448 40.16 11.07 13.40
N GLU A 449 41.32 11.12 14.06
CA GLU A 449 42.51 10.37 13.67
C GLU A 449 42.26 8.86 13.69
N THR A 450 41.44 8.38 14.65
CA THR A 450 41.03 6.97 14.72
C THR A 450 40.27 6.52 13.47
N LEU A 451 39.39 7.36 12.93
CA LEU A 451 38.66 7.06 11.70
C LEU A 451 39.61 7.00 10.50
N ILE A 452 40.56 7.93 10.42
CA ILE A 452 41.56 8.00 9.35
C ILE A 452 42.46 6.77 9.38
N ASN A 453 43.04 6.46 10.53
CA ASN A 453 43.91 5.30 10.70
C ASN A 453 43.17 4.00 10.35
N TYR A 454 41.93 3.84 10.82
CA TYR A 454 41.11 2.68 10.44
C TYR A 454 40.90 2.58 8.92
N ALA A 455 40.63 3.71 8.24
CA ALA A 455 40.46 3.72 6.80
C ALA A 455 41.75 3.31 6.06
N LEU A 456 42.91 3.76 6.54
CA LEU A 456 44.22 3.44 5.96
C LEU A 456 44.61 1.97 6.21
N GLU A 457 44.43 1.46 7.44
CA GLU A 457 44.68 0.06 7.80
C GLU A 457 43.81 -0.92 7.00
N ASN A 458 42.56 -0.54 6.72
CA ASN A 458 41.60 -1.35 5.98
C ASN A 458 41.52 -0.98 4.48
N ARG A 459 42.52 -0.25 3.96
CA ARG A 459 42.51 0.26 2.59
C ARG A 459 42.24 -0.80 1.53
N PRO A 460 42.85 -2.01 1.52
CA PRO A 460 42.58 -3.01 0.48
C PRO A 460 41.11 -3.44 0.41
N ALA A 461 40.44 -3.58 1.56
CA ALA A 461 39.05 -4.01 1.62
C ALA A 461 38.07 -2.90 1.24
N ILE A 462 38.35 -1.65 1.65
CA ILE A 462 37.49 -0.48 1.42
C ILE A 462 37.67 0.10 0.01
N ALA A 463 38.90 0.13 -0.49
CA ALA A 463 39.25 0.70 -1.79
C ALA A 463 38.64 -0.10 -2.95
N ARG A 464 38.66 -1.44 -2.85
CA ARG A 464 38.24 -2.35 -3.92
C ARG A 464 36.80 -2.09 -4.42
N PRO A 465 35.76 -1.98 -3.57
CA PRO A 465 34.42 -1.64 -4.03
C PRO A 465 34.32 -0.29 -4.75
N ILE A 466 35.12 0.71 -4.33
CA ILE A 466 35.13 2.05 -4.94
C ILE A 466 35.75 1.96 -6.33
N SER A 467 36.97 1.42 -6.43
CA SER A 467 37.71 1.31 -7.69
C SER A 467 37.00 0.41 -8.70
N GLU A 468 36.42 -0.72 -8.27
CA GLU A 468 35.58 -1.57 -9.13
C GLU A 468 34.38 -0.82 -9.69
N THR A 469 33.71 0.01 -8.86
CA THR A 469 32.55 0.78 -9.32
C THR A 469 32.98 1.86 -10.31
N ILE A 470 34.07 2.59 -10.03
CA ILE A 470 34.62 3.59 -10.95
C ILE A 470 35.01 2.93 -12.28
N ARG A 471 35.75 1.81 -12.24
CA ARG A 471 36.17 1.07 -13.42
C ARG A 471 34.99 0.70 -14.32
N LYS A 472 33.97 0.04 -13.74
CA LYS A 472 32.75 -0.36 -14.47
C LYS A 472 31.98 0.86 -14.97
N PHE A 473 31.82 1.88 -14.13
CA PHE A 473 31.05 3.07 -14.48
C PHE A 473 31.73 3.92 -15.56
N CYS A 474 33.05 4.01 -15.57
CA CYS A 474 33.80 4.76 -16.59
C CYS A 474 34.10 3.93 -17.85
N GLY A 475 33.96 2.59 -17.79
CA GLY A 475 34.28 1.68 -18.89
C GLY A 475 35.79 1.58 -19.10
N LEU A 476 36.54 1.43 -18.00
CA LEU A 476 38.00 1.31 -18.00
C LEU A 476 38.40 -0.16 -17.88
N ASP A 477 39.46 -0.57 -18.58
CA ASP A 477 39.99 -1.94 -18.47
C ASP A 477 40.67 -2.16 -17.10
N SER A 478 41.44 -1.18 -16.67
CA SER A 478 42.13 -1.14 -15.38
C SER A 478 41.92 0.20 -14.67
N TYR A 479 41.57 0.14 -13.38
CA TYR A 479 41.54 1.31 -12.52
C TYR A 479 41.63 0.87 -11.05
N GLU A 480 42.66 1.31 -10.35
CA GLU A 480 42.95 0.87 -8.99
C GLU A 480 42.69 1.94 -7.92
N LYS A 481 42.72 3.22 -8.32
CA LYS A 481 42.56 4.33 -7.38
C LYS A 481 41.13 4.36 -6.82
N PRO A 482 40.93 4.48 -5.49
CA PRO A 482 39.59 4.51 -4.88
C PRO A 482 38.97 5.91 -4.85
N TYR A 483 39.27 6.74 -5.84
CA TYR A 483 38.76 8.12 -6.03
C TYR A 483 38.88 8.47 -7.51
N LEU A 484 38.18 9.50 -8.00
CA LEU A 484 38.37 9.98 -9.38
C LEU A 484 39.55 10.95 -9.46
N THR A 485 40.51 10.67 -10.34
CA THR A 485 41.56 11.63 -10.73
C THR A 485 40.97 12.84 -11.46
N THR A 486 41.68 13.97 -11.45
CA THR A 486 41.31 15.19 -12.19
C THR A 486 40.98 14.92 -13.65
N GLU A 487 41.78 14.08 -14.34
CA GLU A 487 41.55 13.73 -15.74
C GLU A 487 40.19 13.03 -15.96
N LEU A 488 39.85 12.05 -15.12
CA LEU A 488 38.55 11.37 -15.18
C LEU A 488 37.39 12.30 -14.79
N LYS A 489 37.58 13.19 -13.80
CA LYS A 489 36.60 14.21 -13.44
C LYS A 489 36.29 15.09 -14.66
N SER A 490 37.30 15.57 -15.38
CA SER A 490 37.13 16.37 -16.61
C SER A 490 36.42 15.60 -17.73
N LYS A 491 36.81 14.34 -17.99
CA LYS A 491 36.15 13.47 -18.99
C LYS A 491 34.67 13.20 -18.65
N MET A 492 34.32 13.14 -17.37
CA MET A 492 32.95 12.91 -16.92
C MET A 492 32.05 14.14 -17.07
N VAL A 493 32.57 15.36 -16.84
CA VAL A 493 31.81 16.60 -17.05
C VAL A 493 31.37 16.69 -18.52
N GLN A 494 32.28 16.46 -19.45
CA GLN A 494 32.00 16.49 -20.90
C GLN A 494 30.94 15.45 -21.33
N ARG A 495 30.94 14.26 -20.71
CA ARG A 495 29.96 13.19 -21.02
C ARG A 495 28.59 13.39 -20.36
N CYS A 496 28.50 14.25 -19.36
CA CYS A 496 27.24 14.58 -18.69
C CYS A 496 26.61 15.86 -19.27
N GLU A 497 27.31 16.61 -20.13
CA GLU A 497 26.79 17.80 -20.81
C GLU A 497 26.26 17.49 -22.23
N HIS A 498 26.61 16.33 -22.78
CA HIS A 498 26.08 15.76 -24.01
C HIS A 498 25.11 14.61 -23.72
#